data_AF-A0A926XTZ7-F1
#
_entry.id   AF-A0A926XTZ7-F1
#
_cell.length_a   1.000
_cell.length_b   1.000
_cell.length_c   1.000
_cell.angle_alpha   90.00
_cell.angle_beta   90.00
_cell.angle_gamma   90.00
#
_symmetry.space_group_name_H-M   'P 1'
#
loop_
_entity.id
_entity.type
_entity.pdbx_description
1 polymer ?
#
loop_
_entity_poly.entity_id
_entity_poly.type
_entity_poly.pdbx_seq_one_letter_code
_entity_poly.pdbx_strand_id
1 'polypeptide(L)'
;MNKQKLIGWLCIALVGGCVDPYRPPEIASPASYLVVNGFFNSAPGTTTTIRLSRTQNLTDFKTPTAETKAIVTIEAQSKAVYTLNEGTPGSYTLAGVTPVSGDTYRLHIKTRGTDYYSDYVPVVKTPPIDSISWDVVDDGLQISANTHDPQNNTRYYRWEFDATWEYYSRFYSSLELKNNQIVGRQIPINRCWNSESSTNIITTSTVRLKQDIVSKYPLTFIPGTSLKLESRYSILVRQSSLTQSGFEYYDQLAKITQNIGSIFDPQPSQITGNIKSSASATDLVMGFFRVGNVETKRIFITKSQLPVWYTITGQEGCEIDTLGLGDILDSRPAIIEPYNKLYLTTPEYCADCRLRGGVLTKPDFW
;
A
#
# COMPACT_ATOMS: atom_id res chain seq x y z
N MET A 1 -57.92 -13.34 -32.74
CA MET A 1 -56.82 -12.93 -31.84
C MET A 1 -55.55 -12.84 -32.68
N ASN A 2 -54.96 -11.65 -32.77
CA ASN A 2 -54.12 -11.24 -33.91
C ASN A 2 -52.75 -11.95 -33.89
N LYS A 3 -52.38 -12.70 -34.94
CA LYS A 3 -51.10 -13.46 -35.04
C LYS A 3 -49.87 -12.61 -34.74
N GLN A 4 -49.93 -11.30 -35.04
CA GLN A 4 -48.88 -10.33 -34.72
C GLN A 4 -48.67 -10.11 -33.21
N LYS A 5 -49.72 -10.17 -32.39
CA LYS A 5 -49.59 -10.04 -30.93
C LYS A 5 -48.99 -11.31 -30.31
N LEU A 6 -49.23 -12.48 -30.89
CA LEU A 6 -48.67 -13.75 -30.43
C LEU A 6 -47.16 -13.83 -30.71
N ILE A 7 -46.73 -13.36 -31.88
CA ILE A 7 -45.31 -13.26 -32.25
C ILE A 7 -44.58 -12.25 -31.34
N GLY A 8 -45.21 -11.11 -31.04
CA GLY A 8 -44.65 -10.12 -30.10
C GLY A 8 -44.44 -10.67 -28.69
N TRP A 9 -45.39 -11.45 -28.17
CA TRP A 9 -45.26 -12.12 -26.86
C TRP A 9 -44.21 -13.24 -26.87
N LEU A 10 -44.06 -13.97 -27.98
CA LEU A 10 -43.05 -15.02 -28.13
C LEU A 10 -41.62 -14.44 -28.20
N CYS A 11 -41.45 -13.28 -28.84
CA CYS A 11 -40.16 -12.58 -28.89
C CYS A 11 -39.75 -11.99 -27.52
N ILE A 12 -40.69 -11.54 -26.69
CA ILE A 12 -40.41 -11.04 -25.33
C ILE A 12 -40.00 -12.18 -24.38
N ALA A 13 -40.55 -13.38 -24.55
CA ALA A 13 -40.19 -14.54 -23.73
C ALA A 13 -38.77 -15.07 -24.01
N LEU A 14 -38.23 -14.84 -25.21
CA LEU A 14 -36.89 -15.31 -25.61
C LEU A 14 -35.74 -14.44 -25.07
N VAL A 15 -36.02 -13.27 -24.47
CA VAL A 15 -35.00 -12.36 -23.92
C VAL A 15 -34.84 -12.46 -22.40
N GLY A 16 -35.61 -13.35 -21.74
CA GLY A 16 -35.64 -13.52 -20.28
C GLY A 16 -34.62 -14.50 -19.71
N GLY A 17 -33.42 -14.58 -20.28
CA GLY A 17 -32.35 -15.42 -19.72
C GLY A 17 -31.70 -14.73 -18.53
N CYS A 18 -32.01 -15.16 -17.30
CA CYS A 18 -31.20 -14.81 -16.13
C CYS A 18 -29.81 -15.45 -16.32
N VAL A 19 -28.78 -14.62 -16.48
CA VAL A 19 -27.40 -15.08 -16.39
C VAL A 19 -27.17 -15.46 -14.94
N ASP A 20 -27.19 -16.77 -14.66
CA ASP A 20 -26.87 -17.26 -13.33
C ASP A 20 -25.37 -17.07 -13.11
N PRO A 21 -24.93 -16.24 -12.14
CA PRO A 21 -23.52 -16.03 -11.91
C PRO A 21 -22.89 -17.39 -11.60
N TYR A 22 -21.90 -17.79 -12.40
CA TYR A 22 -21.10 -18.96 -12.07
C TYR A 22 -20.44 -18.70 -10.71
N ARG A 23 -20.94 -19.39 -9.68
CA ARG A 23 -20.34 -19.42 -8.35
C ARG A 23 -19.46 -20.66 -8.32
N PRO A 24 -18.16 -20.55 -8.64
CA PRO A 24 -17.27 -21.68 -8.45
C PRO A 24 -17.46 -22.19 -7.01
N PRO A 25 -17.49 -23.51 -6.79
CA PRO A 25 -17.54 -24.06 -5.44
C PRO A 25 -16.41 -23.42 -4.62
N GLU A 26 -16.68 -23.13 -3.35
CA GLU A 26 -15.67 -22.57 -2.45
C GLU A 26 -14.40 -23.41 -2.56
N ILE A 27 -13.30 -22.80 -3.01
CA ILE A 27 -11.98 -23.43 -2.96
C ILE A 27 -11.57 -23.41 -1.50
N ALA A 28 -12.12 -24.32 -0.72
CA ALA A 28 -11.62 -24.64 0.60
C ALA A 28 -10.29 -25.36 0.40
N SER A 29 -9.18 -24.61 0.41
CA SER A 29 -7.86 -25.23 0.52
C SER A 29 -7.68 -25.67 1.97
N PRO A 30 -7.59 -26.98 2.27
CA PRO A 30 -7.24 -27.42 3.62
C PRO A 30 -5.78 -27.05 3.97
N ALA A 31 -4.98 -26.63 2.99
CA ALA A 31 -3.57 -26.32 3.17
C ALA A 31 -3.36 -24.84 3.56
N SER A 32 -2.81 -24.66 4.76
CA SER A 32 -2.36 -23.37 5.29
C SER A 32 -0.85 -23.24 5.07
N TYR A 33 -0.47 -22.55 3.99
CA TYR A 33 0.91 -22.44 3.52
C TYR A 33 1.67 -21.35 4.28
N LEU A 34 2.99 -21.55 4.42
CA LEU A 34 3.86 -20.56 5.04
C LEU A 34 4.01 -19.34 4.12
N VAL A 35 3.88 -18.15 4.69
CA VAL A 35 4.11 -16.87 4.01
C VAL A 35 5.29 -16.18 4.68
N VAL A 36 6.31 -15.86 3.90
CA VAL A 36 7.55 -15.22 4.34
C VAL A 36 7.65 -13.83 3.72
N ASN A 37 7.67 -12.80 4.56
CA ASN A 37 7.83 -11.42 4.13
C ASN A 37 9.01 -10.75 4.85
N GLY A 38 10.00 -10.31 4.09
CA GLY A 38 11.15 -9.60 4.61
C GLY A 38 12.38 -9.85 3.75
N PHE A 39 13.48 -9.20 4.10
CA PHE A 39 14.75 -9.34 3.40
C PHE A 39 15.90 -9.08 4.37
N PHE A 40 17.08 -9.60 4.06
CA PHE A 40 18.28 -9.29 4.83
C PHE A 40 18.81 -7.92 4.40
N ASN A 41 18.66 -6.93 5.28
CA ASN A 41 19.03 -5.56 4.98
C ASN A 41 20.55 -5.39 5.06
N SER A 42 21.15 -4.86 4.00
CA SER A 42 22.59 -4.63 3.92
C SER A 42 23.04 -3.21 4.29
N ALA A 43 22.12 -2.35 4.71
CA ALA A 43 22.46 -1.01 5.18
C ALA A 43 23.04 -1.05 6.62
N PRO A 44 24.16 -0.36 6.91
CA PRO A 44 24.76 -0.33 8.24
C PRO A 44 23.78 0.18 9.31
N GLY A 45 23.81 -0.44 10.49
CA GLY A 45 22.99 -0.02 11.64
C GLY A 45 21.50 -0.30 11.50
N THR A 46 21.06 -0.98 10.44
CA THR A 46 19.64 -1.33 10.26
C THR A 46 19.26 -2.65 10.92
N THR A 47 17.98 -2.80 11.21
CA THR A 47 17.39 -4.03 11.73
C THR A 47 16.74 -4.79 10.58
N THR A 48 17.18 -6.02 10.36
CA THR A 48 16.52 -6.97 9.48
C THR A 48 15.28 -7.51 10.18
N THR A 49 14.16 -7.57 9.45
CA THR A 49 12.89 -8.13 9.95
C THR A 49 12.33 -9.12 8.94
N ILE A 50 12.08 -10.35 9.40
CA ILE A 50 11.40 -11.41 8.66
C ILE A 50 10.07 -11.69 9.36
N ARG A 51 8.97 -11.44 8.68
CA ARG A 51 7.61 -11.72 9.16
C ARG A 51 7.13 -13.04 8.58
N LEU A 52 6.68 -13.92 9.46
CA LEU A 52 6.13 -15.22 9.12
C LEU A 52 4.63 -15.25 9.44
N SER A 53 3.83 -15.65 8.47
CA SER A 53 2.40 -15.82 8.62
C SER A 53 1.94 -17.04 7.82
N ARG A 54 0.64 -17.31 7.85
CA ARG A 54 0.02 -18.43 7.15
C ARG A 54 -1.09 -17.94 6.22
N THR A 55 -1.24 -18.58 5.08
CA THR A 55 -2.36 -18.30 4.17
C THR A 55 -3.69 -18.61 4.83
N GLN A 56 -4.72 -17.86 4.42
CA GLN A 56 -6.11 -18.05 4.84
C GLN A 56 -7.03 -18.10 3.61
N ASN A 57 -8.26 -18.54 3.80
CA ASN A 57 -9.26 -18.54 2.73
C ASN A 57 -9.63 -17.09 2.34
N LEU A 58 -9.99 -16.88 1.08
CA LEU A 58 -10.38 -15.56 0.56
C LEU A 58 -11.62 -14.98 1.26
N THR A 59 -12.46 -15.84 1.84
CA THR A 59 -13.65 -15.46 2.60
C THR A 59 -13.35 -15.11 4.06
N ASP A 60 -12.12 -15.33 4.53
CA ASP A 60 -11.69 -14.89 5.85
C ASP A 60 -11.20 -13.43 5.75
N PHE A 61 -11.90 -12.52 6.41
CA PHE A 61 -11.55 -11.09 6.46
C PHE A 61 -10.70 -10.74 7.69
N LYS A 62 -10.31 -11.73 8.51
CA LYS A 62 -9.42 -11.51 9.64
C LYS A 62 -7.99 -11.32 9.17
N THR A 63 -7.13 -10.82 10.05
CA THR A 63 -5.69 -10.77 9.79
C THR A 63 -5.11 -12.18 9.66
N PRO A 64 -4.20 -12.44 8.69
CA PRO A 64 -3.47 -13.69 8.58
C PRO A 64 -2.85 -14.14 9.88
N THR A 65 -2.98 -15.44 10.16
CA THR A 65 -2.43 -16.04 11.38
C THR A 65 -0.91 -15.95 11.36
N ALA A 66 -0.34 -15.32 12.38
CA ALA A 66 1.10 -15.24 12.55
C ALA A 66 1.70 -16.63 12.85
N GLU A 67 2.84 -16.94 12.23
CA GLU A 67 3.58 -18.17 12.53
C GLU A 67 4.59 -17.88 13.64
N THR A 68 4.33 -18.40 14.84
CA THR A 68 5.11 -18.11 16.06
C THR A 68 6.00 -19.27 16.46
N LYS A 69 7.00 -19.01 17.32
CA LYS A 69 7.95 -20.01 17.86
C LYS A 69 8.76 -20.76 16.79
N ALA A 70 8.88 -20.20 15.59
CA ALA A 70 9.81 -20.67 14.58
C ALA A 70 11.26 -20.36 14.99
N ILE A 71 12.19 -21.21 14.58
CA ILE A 71 13.62 -20.89 14.61
C ILE A 71 13.96 -20.31 13.25
N VAL A 72 14.40 -19.05 13.21
CA VAL A 72 14.71 -18.35 11.96
C VAL A 72 16.18 -17.94 11.99
N THR A 73 16.93 -18.38 10.98
CA THR A 73 18.35 -18.10 10.82
C THR A 73 18.65 -17.59 9.42
N ILE A 74 19.65 -16.72 9.32
CA ILE A 74 20.27 -16.36 8.05
C ILE A 74 21.65 -16.99 8.03
N GLU A 75 21.92 -17.79 7.00
CA GLU A 75 23.14 -18.57 6.88
C GLU A 75 23.96 -18.04 5.70
N ALA A 76 25.21 -17.70 5.97
CA ALA A 76 26.17 -17.31 4.97
C ALA A 76 26.81 -18.56 4.33
N GLN A 77 27.16 -18.49 3.06
CA GLN A 77 27.89 -19.57 2.40
C GLN A 77 29.30 -19.75 3.01
N SER A 78 29.85 -18.69 3.60
CA SER A 78 31.06 -18.70 4.45
C SER A 78 30.90 -19.38 5.82
N LYS A 79 29.73 -19.99 6.11
CA LYS A 79 29.36 -20.73 7.33
C LYS A 79 29.05 -19.87 8.56
N ALA A 80 29.00 -18.54 8.43
CA ALA A 80 28.43 -17.69 9.48
C ALA A 80 26.91 -17.94 9.58
N VAL A 81 26.37 -17.97 10.80
CA VAL A 81 24.93 -18.16 11.06
C VAL A 81 24.46 -17.05 11.99
N TYR A 82 23.38 -16.38 11.58
CA TYR A 82 22.76 -15.31 12.35
C TYR A 82 21.34 -15.70 12.74
N THR A 83 21.11 -15.87 14.04
CA THR A 83 19.78 -16.21 14.56
C THR A 83 18.94 -14.96 14.77
N LEU A 84 17.73 -14.96 14.24
CA LEU A 84 16.76 -13.89 14.43
C LEU A 84 15.95 -14.16 15.71
N ASN A 85 15.63 -13.08 16.42
CA ASN A 85 14.84 -13.14 17.65
C ASN A 85 13.40 -12.73 17.38
N GLU A 86 12.44 -13.54 17.83
CA GLU A 86 11.01 -13.19 17.76
C GLU A 86 10.70 -12.09 18.78
N GLY A 87 10.20 -10.94 18.29
CA GLY A 87 9.80 -9.82 19.14
C GLY A 87 8.30 -9.80 19.38
N THR A 88 7.55 -9.46 18.33
CA THR A 88 6.08 -9.61 18.29
C THR A 88 5.73 -10.93 17.61
N PRO A 89 4.54 -11.52 17.87
CA PRO A 89 4.13 -12.78 17.26
C PRO A 89 4.34 -12.80 15.74
N GLY A 90 5.17 -13.74 15.27
CA GLY A 90 5.51 -13.91 13.86
C GLY A 90 6.47 -12.87 13.27
N SER A 91 7.07 -11.99 14.07
CA SER A 91 8.06 -11.01 13.62
C SER A 91 9.44 -11.32 14.21
N TYR A 92 10.34 -11.78 13.36
CA TYR A 92 11.70 -12.19 13.69
C TYR A 92 12.69 -11.10 13.27
N THR A 93 13.58 -10.69 14.18
CA THR A 93 14.45 -9.53 13.97
C THR A 93 15.92 -9.85 14.22
N LEU A 94 16.80 -9.22 13.44
CA LEU A 94 18.26 -9.27 13.59
C LEU A 94 18.80 -7.84 13.48
N ALA A 95 19.39 -7.34 14.56
CA ALA A 95 19.97 -6.01 14.63
C ALA A 95 21.50 -6.07 14.54
N GLY A 96 22.11 -5.07 13.92
CA GLY A 96 23.56 -4.86 13.98
C GLY A 96 24.40 -5.83 13.13
N VAL A 97 23.79 -6.63 12.26
CA VAL A 97 24.51 -7.49 11.32
C VAL A 97 24.43 -6.89 9.93
N THR A 98 25.60 -6.66 9.32
CA THR A 98 25.72 -6.22 7.93
C THR A 98 26.24 -7.38 7.09
N PRO A 99 25.54 -7.80 6.01
CA PRO A 99 26.03 -8.78 5.06
C PRO A 99 27.37 -8.35 4.43
N VAL A 100 28.28 -9.31 4.29
CA VAL A 100 29.56 -9.13 3.61
C VAL A 100 29.35 -9.13 2.11
N SER A 101 29.83 -8.08 1.43
CA SER A 101 29.76 -8.01 -0.03
C SER A 101 30.58 -9.13 -0.67
N GLY A 102 30.01 -9.79 -1.68
CA GLY A 102 30.62 -10.94 -2.37
C GLY A 102 30.29 -12.30 -1.75
N ASP A 103 29.74 -12.34 -0.53
CA ASP A 103 29.18 -13.58 0.04
C ASP A 103 27.74 -13.78 -0.44
N THR A 104 27.22 -14.99 -0.27
CA THR A 104 25.81 -15.31 -0.51
C THR A 104 25.15 -15.81 0.76
N TYR A 105 23.85 -15.56 0.87
CA TYR A 105 23.09 -15.83 2.07
C TYR A 105 21.82 -16.61 1.73
N ARG A 106 21.40 -17.47 2.63
CA ARG A 106 20.08 -18.10 2.58
C ARG A 106 19.31 -17.88 3.88
N LEU A 107 18.00 -17.88 3.79
CA LEU A 107 17.09 -17.94 4.92
C LEU A 107 16.80 -19.39 5.25
N HIS A 108 16.92 -19.75 6.53
CA HIS A 108 16.48 -21.04 7.06
C HIS A 108 15.42 -20.80 8.13
N ILE A 109 14.28 -21.48 7.98
CA ILE A 109 13.15 -21.41 8.90
C ILE A 109 12.82 -22.83 9.34
N LYS A 110 12.82 -23.09 10.64
CA LYS A 110 12.30 -24.33 11.21
C LYS A 110 11.04 -24.03 12.00
N THR A 111 9.91 -24.56 11.55
CA THR A 111 8.63 -24.40 12.23
C THR A 111 7.77 -25.65 12.11
N ARG A 112 6.99 -25.96 13.16
CA ARG A 112 6.12 -27.15 13.23
C ARG A 112 6.81 -28.46 12.83
N GLY A 113 8.11 -28.59 13.13
CA GLY A 113 8.91 -29.77 12.78
C GLY A 113 9.36 -29.86 11.32
N THR A 114 9.07 -28.87 10.48
CA THR A 114 9.49 -28.79 9.07
C THR A 114 10.54 -27.70 8.90
N ASP A 115 11.56 -27.99 8.08
CA ASP A 115 12.60 -27.03 7.71
C ASP A 115 12.31 -26.45 6.32
N TYR A 116 12.51 -25.14 6.16
CA TYR A 116 12.37 -24.41 4.91
C TYR A 116 13.66 -23.65 4.62
N TYR A 117 14.13 -23.72 3.39
CA TYR A 117 15.36 -23.07 2.95
C TYR A 117 15.10 -22.20 1.74
N SER A 118 15.62 -20.98 1.74
CA SER A 118 15.78 -20.25 0.49
C SER A 118 16.97 -20.78 -0.31
N ASP A 119 16.97 -20.51 -1.62
CA ASP A 119 18.19 -20.55 -2.40
C ASP A 119 19.22 -19.55 -1.81
N TYR A 120 20.51 -19.81 -2.03
CA TYR A 120 21.56 -18.83 -1.72
C TYR A 120 21.46 -17.65 -2.69
N VAL A 121 21.35 -16.44 -2.16
CA VAL A 121 21.24 -15.22 -2.95
C VAL A 121 22.36 -14.23 -2.62
N PRO A 122 22.89 -13.50 -3.61
CA PRO A 122 23.95 -12.53 -3.40
C PRO A 122 23.42 -11.26 -2.72
N VAL A 123 24.34 -10.49 -2.14
CA VAL A 123 24.05 -9.11 -1.70
C VAL A 123 23.92 -8.21 -2.93
N VAL A 124 22.72 -7.67 -3.16
CA VAL A 124 22.46 -6.71 -4.24
C VAL A 124 22.50 -5.29 -3.68
N LYS A 125 23.45 -4.49 -4.17
CA LYS A 125 23.56 -3.08 -3.79
C LYS A 125 22.60 -2.25 -4.63
N THR A 126 21.76 -1.46 -3.97
CA THR A 126 20.85 -0.52 -4.64
C THR A 126 21.56 0.80 -4.90
N PRO A 127 21.55 1.32 -6.15
CA PRO A 127 22.11 2.63 -6.45
C PRO A 127 21.20 3.75 -5.94
N PRO A 128 21.73 4.97 -5.71
CA PRO A 128 20.95 6.10 -5.22
C PRO A 128 19.80 6.49 -6.15
N ILE A 129 18.74 7.05 -5.57
CA ILE A 129 17.68 7.71 -6.34
C ILE A 129 18.16 9.10 -6.77
N ASP A 130 18.35 9.31 -8.07
CA ASP A 130 18.80 10.60 -8.64
C ASP A 130 17.80 11.71 -8.36
N SER A 131 16.53 11.47 -8.64
CA SER A 131 15.44 12.41 -8.36
C SER A 131 14.08 11.73 -8.41
N ILE A 132 13.15 12.29 -7.65
CA ILE A 132 11.72 12.07 -7.86
C ILE A 132 11.21 13.33 -8.55
N SER A 133 10.71 13.17 -9.77
CA SER A 133 10.16 14.24 -10.58
C SER A 133 8.64 14.14 -10.65
N TRP A 134 7.99 15.23 -11.01
CA TRP A 134 6.58 15.22 -11.32
C TRP A 134 6.31 16.12 -12.52
N ASP A 135 5.36 15.70 -13.35
CA ASP A 135 4.92 16.42 -14.53
C ASP A 135 3.39 16.47 -14.51
N VAL A 136 2.80 17.57 -14.99
CA VAL A 136 1.36 17.64 -15.23
C VAL A 136 1.07 16.92 -16.55
N VAL A 137 0.28 15.86 -16.48
CA VAL A 137 -0.10 15.03 -17.63
C VAL A 137 -1.61 14.87 -17.61
N ASP A 138 -2.25 15.10 -18.76
CA ASP A 138 -3.70 15.13 -18.90
C ASP A 138 -4.36 16.07 -17.87
N ASP A 139 -5.19 15.54 -16.97
CA ASP A 139 -5.91 16.25 -15.92
C ASP A 139 -5.34 15.96 -14.51
N GLY A 140 -4.10 15.50 -14.41
CA GLY A 140 -3.49 15.16 -13.14
C GLY A 140 -1.97 15.27 -13.08
N LEU A 141 -1.42 14.72 -12.01
CA LEU A 141 -0.02 14.80 -11.64
C LEU A 141 0.61 13.40 -11.74
N GLN A 142 1.53 13.23 -12.69
CA GLN A 142 2.34 12.03 -12.80
C GLN A 142 3.61 12.20 -11.97
N ILE A 143 3.81 11.32 -11.00
CA ILE A 143 5.06 11.27 -10.21
C ILE A 143 5.93 10.12 -10.75
N SER A 144 7.22 10.41 -10.93
CA SER A 144 8.16 9.48 -11.54
C SER A 144 9.50 9.41 -10.80
N ALA A 145 10.16 8.24 -10.89
CA ALA A 145 11.52 8.04 -10.39
C ALA A 145 12.56 8.14 -11.51
N ASN A 146 13.73 8.66 -11.15
CA ASN A 146 14.95 8.65 -11.96
C ASN A 146 16.09 8.04 -11.15
N THR A 147 16.83 7.10 -11.74
CA THR A 147 17.98 6.44 -11.11
C THR A 147 18.94 5.94 -12.19
N HIS A 148 20.22 5.83 -11.84
CA HIS A 148 21.21 5.17 -12.68
C HIS A 148 22.22 4.39 -11.85
N ASP A 149 22.82 3.36 -12.43
CA ASP A 149 24.03 2.72 -11.92
C ASP A 149 25.18 2.93 -12.91
N PRO A 150 26.16 3.79 -12.60
CA PRO A 150 27.29 4.02 -13.50
C PRO A 150 28.19 2.79 -13.63
N GLN A 151 28.13 1.84 -12.69
CA GLN A 151 28.91 0.61 -12.71
C GLN A 151 28.19 -0.55 -13.39
N ASN A 152 26.91 -0.37 -13.74
CA ASN A 152 26.13 -1.37 -14.48
C ASN A 152 25.96 -2.71 -13.73
N ASN A 153 26.08 -2.67 -12.40
CA ASN A 153 26.02 -3.83 -11.52
C ASN A 153 24.57 -4.20 -11.18
N THR A 154 23.67 -3.23 -11.27
CA THR A 154 22.22 -3.40 -11.17
C THR A 154 21.62 -3.48 -12.57
N ARG A 155 20.48 -4.16 -12.72
CA ARG A 155 19.67 -4.13 -13.96
C ARG A 155 18.16 -4.25 -13.72
N TYR A 156 17.76 -4.47 -12.47
CA TYR A 156 16.39 -4.75 -12.10
C TYR A 156 16.04 -3.93 -10.87
N TYR A 157 14.97 -3.16 -10.98
CA TYR A 157 14.56 -2.21 -9.96
C TYR A 157 13.15 -2.49 -9.50
N ARG A 158 12.90 -2.16 -8.23
CA ARG A 158 11.58 -2.18 -7.61
C ARG A 158 11.40 -0.91 -6.79
N TRP A 159 10.21 -0.34 -6.86
CA TRP A 159 9.82 0.81 -6.05
C TRP A 159 8.61 0.50 -5.18
N GLU A 160 8.62 1.09 -4.00
CA GLU A 160 7.48 1.24 -3.10
C GLU A 160 7.43 2.70 -2.68
N PHE A 161 6.29 3.19 -2.23
CA PHE A 161 6.21 4.54 -1.67
C PHE A 161 5.17 4.64 -0.55
N ASP A 162 5.40 5.59 0.35
CA ASP A 162 4.35 6.10 1.24
C ASP A 162 4.03 7.53 0.86
N ALA A 163 2.74 7.81 0.70
CA ALA A 163 2.23 9.13 0.45
C ALA A 163 1.51 9.67 1.69
N THR A 164 1.63 10.97 1.93
CA THR A 164 0.93 11.69 2.99
C THR A 164 0.48 13.03 2.44
N TRP A 165 -0.76 13.42 2.71
CA TRP A 165 -1.30 14.71 2.29
C TRP A 165 -2.00 15.42 3.44
N GLU A 166 -1.90 16.74 3.40
CA GLU A 166 -2.63 17.65 4.26
C GLU A 166 -3.89 18.13 3.55
N TYR A 167 -4.97 18.22 4.31
CA TYR A 167 -6.24 18.70 3.81
C TYR A 167 -7.03 19.39 4.92
N TYR A 168 -8.06 20.14 4.51
CA TYR A 168 -8.89 20.89 5.44
C TYR A 168 -10.35 20.47 5.39
N SER A 169 -11.06 20.73 6.50
CA SER A 169 -12.51 20.79 6.51
C SER A 169 -12.97 22.12 5.92
N ARG A 170 -14.12 22.10 5.25
CA ARG A 170 -14.73 23.29 4.65
C ARG A 170 -15.00 24.40 5.66
N PHE A 171 -15.40 24.05 6.88
CA PHE A 171 -15.68 25.01 7.94
C PHE A 171 -14.80 24.80 9.17
N TYR A 172 -14.51 25.91 9.87
CA TYR A 172 -13.79 25.87 11.14
C TYR A 172 -14.77 25.91 12.31
N SER A 173 -14.81 24.85 13.10
CA SER A 173 -15.61 24.79 14.34
C SER A 173 -14.82 25.38 15.50
N SER A 174 -15.09 26.64 15.85
CA SER A 174 -14.43 27.33 16.98
C SER A 174 -15.00 26.93 18.34
N LEU A 175 -16.16 26.28 18.36
CA LEU A 175 -16.90 25.88 19.56
C LEU A 175 -17.12 24.36 19.60
N GLU A 176 -17.25 23.83 20.81
CA GLU A 176 -17.58 22.43 21.04
C GLU A 176 -18.58 22.28 22.19
N LEU A 177 -19.35 21.18 22.16
CA LEU A 177 -20.29 20.85 23.22
C LEU A 177 -19.62 19.92 24.24
N LYS A 178 -19.38 20.42 25.45
CA LYS A 178 -18.81 19.66 26.58
C LYS A 178 -19.77 19.70 27.75
N ASN A 179 -20.17 18.53 28.27
CA ASN A 179 -21.13 18.41 29.37
C ASN A 179 -22.41 19.24 29.15
N ASN A 180 -22.96 19.19 27.92
CA ASN A 180 -24.12 19.96 27.48
C ASN A 180 -23.95 21.50 27.55
N GLN A 181 -22.71 22.00 27.63
CA GLN A 181 -22.39 23.41 27.55
C GLN A 181 -21.54 23.69 26.32
N ILE A 182 -21.84 24.77 25.62
CA ILE A 182 -21.05 25.24 24.49
C ILE A 182 -19.85 25.99 25.03
N VAL A 183 -18.65 25.53 24.69
CA VAL A 183 -17.38 26.10 25.13
C VAL A 183 -16.43 26.30 23.96
N GLY A 184 -15.41 27.12 24.14
CA GLY A 184 -14.36 27.32 23.14
C GLY A 184 -13.56 26.04 22.88
N ARG A 185 -13.45 25.65 21.62
CA ARG A 185 -12.68 24.48 21.19
C ARG A 185 -11.18 24.77 21.34
N GLN A 186 -10.48 23.91 22.08
CA GLN A 186 -9.04 24.06 22.34
C GLN A 186 -8.16 23.43 21.26
N ILE A 187 -8.63 22.34 20.65
CA ILE A 187 -7.89 21.60 19.62
C ILE A 187 -8.61 21.78 18.28
N PRO A 188 -8.01 22.48 17.31
CA PRO A 188 -8.55 22.57 15.95
C PRO A 188 -8.74 21.19 15.32
N ILE A 189 -9.92 20.94 14.75
CA ILE A 189 -10.29 19.67 14.08
C ILE A 189 -10.51 19.84 12.58
N ASN A 190 -10.11 20.97 12.01
CA ASN A 190 -10.33 21.32 10.61
C ASN A 190 -9.11 21.09 9.72
N ARG A 191 -7.96 20.68 10.27
CA ARG A 191 -6.72 20.42 9.53
C ARG A 191 -6.25 19.02 9.88
N CYS A 192 -6.15 18.16 8.87
CA CYS A 192 -5.78 16.76 9.05
C CYS A 192 -4.69 16.34 8.07
N TRP A 193 -4.03 15.24 8.42
CA TRP A 193 -3.19 14.46 7.55
C TRP A 193 -3.78 13.08 7.34
N ASN A 194 -3.70 12.56 6.12
CA ASN A 194 -3.97 11.16 5.82
C ASN A 194 -2.80 10.60 5.01
N SER A 195 -2.60 9.28 5.10
CA SER A 195 -1.47 8.59 4.49
C SER A 195 -1.89 7.27 3.87
N GLU A 196 -1.15 6.85 2.85
CA GLU A 196 -1.32 5.56 2.21
C GLU A 196 0.05 4.99 1.80
N SER A 197 0.11 3.67 1.68
CA SER A 197 1.26 2.97 1.12
C SER A 197 0.92 2.43 -0.26
N SER A 198 1.91 2.36 -1.15
CA SER A 198 1.76 1.75 -2.47
C SER A 198 1.34 0.28 -2.35
N THR A 199 0.26 -0.09 -3.01
CA THR A 199 -0.21 -1.49 -3.12
C THR A 199 0.30 -2.18 -4.38
N ASN A 200 0.58 -1.41 -5.43
CA ASN A 200 1.10 -1.92 -6.69
C ASN A 200 2.58 -2.31 -6.56
N ILE A 201 2.90 -3.46 -7.14
CA ILE A 201 4.25 -3.92 -7.44
C ILE A 201 4.74 -3.14 -8.66
N ILE A 202 5.72 -2.28 -8.43
CA ILE A 202 6.29 -1.38 -9.43
C ILE A 202 7.72 -1.85 -9.70
N THR A 203 7.94 -2.51 -10.84
CA THR A 203 9.26 -3.04 -11.22
C THR A 203 9.63 -2.64 -12.65
N THR A 204 10.93 -2.51 -12.92
CA THR A 204 11.43 -2.33 -14.29
C THR A 204 12.82 -2.96 -14.46
N SER A 205 13.25 -3.10 -15.71
CA SER A 205 14.58 -3.59 -16.04
C SER A 205 15.27 -2.71 -17.09
N THR A 206 16.59 -2.60 -17.00
CA THR A 206 17.44 -1.89 -17.96
C THR A 206 18.27 -2.85 -18.80
N VAL A 207 18.02 -4.16 -18.73
CA VAL A 207 18.77 -5.20 -19.46
C VAL A 207 18.80 -4.94 -20.98
N ARG A 208 17.72 -4.37 -21.53
CA ARG A 208 17.61 -4.01 -22.95
C ARG A 208 18.20 -2.64 -23.29
N LEU A 209 18.73 -1.92 -22.30
CA LEU A 209 19.31 -0.60 -22.46
C LEU A 209 20.84 -0.69 -22.40
N LYS A 210 21.50 0.09 -23.27
CA LYS A 210 22.97 0.16 -23.32
C LYS A 210 23.55 0.67 -22.00
N GLN A 211 22.88 1.64 -21.38
CA GLN A 211 23.24 2.22 -20.08
C GLN A 211 22.21 1.80 -19.04
N ASP A 212 22.66 1.56 -17.81
CA ASP A 212 21.76 1.33 -16.67
C ASP A 212 21.21 2.65 -16.15
N ILE A 213 20.26 3.20 -16.90
CA ILE A 213 19.57 4.46 -16.61
C ILE A 213 18.07 4.20 -16.72
N VAL A 214 17.36 4.50 -15.63
CA VAL A 214 15.92 4.59 -15.59
C VAL A 214 15.57 6.08 -15.50
N SER A 215 14.84 6.57 -16.50
CA SER A 215 14.41 7.97 -16.55
C SER A 215 12.89 8.07 -16.64
N LYS A 216 12.32 9.00 -15.86
CA LYS A 216 10.90 9.33 -15.78
C LYS A 216 9.98 8.11 -15.63
N TYR A 217 10.41 7.10 -14.88
CA TYR A 217 9.61 5.89 -14.68
C TYR A 217 8.40 6.18 -13.80
N PRO A 218 7.15 5.96 -14.29
CA PRO A 218 5.95 6.35 -13.58
C PRO A 218 5.75 5.51 -12.31
N LEU A 219 5.54 6.17 -11.18
CA LEU A 219 5.25 5.53 -9.89
C LEU A 219 3.77 5.58 -9.55
N THR A 220 3.17 6.76 -9.67
CA THR A 220 1.76 6.98 -9.34
C THR A 220 1.22 8.20 -10.07
N PHE A 221 -0.06 8.14 -10.41
CA PHE A 221 -0.82 9.24 -11.00
C PHE A 221 -1.85 9.73 -9.99
N ILE A 222 -1.92 11.04 -9.78
CA ILE A 222 -2.87 11.67 -8.87
C ILE A 222 -3.76 12.60 -9.70
N PRO A 223 -5.08 12.30 -9.84
CA PRO A 223 -6.00 13.19 -10.54
C PRO A 223 -5.97 14.60 -9.93
N GLY A 224 -6.07 15.64 -10.76
CA GLY A 224 -6.09 17.03 -10.31
C GLY A 224 -7.27 17.37 -9.39
N THR A 225 -8.35 16.60 -9.49
CA THR A 225 -9.53 16.67 -8.61
C THR A 225 -9.31 15.98 -7.26
N SER A 226 -8.19 15.29 -7.04
CA SER A 226 -7.94 14.55 -5.81
C SER A 226 -7.72 15.47 -4.61
N LEU A 227 -8.39 15.18 -3.49
CA LEU A 227 -8.15 15.81 -2.19
C LEU A 227 -6.67 15.79 -1.77
N LYS A 228 -5.88 14.82 -2.26
CA LYS A 228 -4.44 14.71 -1.99
C LYS A 228 -3.65 15.96 -2.39
N LEU A 229 -4.16 16.73 -3.35
CA LEU A 229 -3.52 17.92 -3.90
C LEU A 229 -4.13 19.23 -3.35
N GLU A 230 -5.04 19.16 -2.36
CA GLU A 230 -5.77 20.33 -1.86
C GLU A 230 -4.86 21.39 -1.23
N SER A 231 -3.85 20.96 -0.45
CA SER A 231 -2.91 21.85 0.25
C SER A 231 -1.45 21.48 -0.01
N ARG A 232 -0.95 20.41 0.61
CA ARG A 232 0.43 19.95 0.48
C ARG A 232 0.44 18.44 0.49
N TYR A 233 1.27 17.87 -0.38
CA TYR A 233 1.45 16.44 -0.62
C TYR A 233 2.92 16.08 -0.38
N SER A 234 3.16 14.90 0.16
CA SER A 234 4.49 14.30 0.30
C SER A 234 4.47 12.86 -0.17
N ILE A 235 5.57 12.45 -0.80
CA ILE A 235 5.81 11.05 -1.16
C ILE A 235 7.24 10.68 -0.75
N LEU A 236 7.37 9.57 -0.03
CA LEU A 236 8.65 8.92 0.29
C LEU A 236 8.77 7.68 -0.59
N VAL A 237 9.65 7.75 -1.58
CA VAL A 237 9.93 6.63 -2.47
C VAL A 237 11.06 5.79 -1.87
N ARG A 238 10.88 4.47 -1.91
CA ARG A 238 11.85 3.45 -1.54
C ARG A 238 12.21 2.66 -2.78
N GLN A 239 13.49 2.66 -3.13
CA GLN A 239 14.05 1.92 -4.25
C GLN A 239 14.80 0.71 -3.73
N SER A 240 14.65 -0.43 -4.41
CA SER A 240 15.42 -1.63 -4.17
C SER A 240 15.87 -2.23 -5.49
N SER A 241 17.11 -2.71 -5.52
CA SER A 241 17.62 -3.53 -6.62
C SER A 241 17.33 -5.00 -6.37
N LEU A 242 17.08 -5.73 -7.46
CA LEU A 242 16.71 -7.13 -7.43
C LEU A 242 17.73 -7.97 -8.21
N THR A 243 17.85 -9.24 -7.82
CA THR A 243 18.39 -10.27 -8.73
C THR A 243 17.42 -10.50 -9.88
N GLN A 244 17.88 -11.12 -10.96
CA GLN A 244 17.01 -11.52 -12.06
C GLN A 244 15.82 -12.38 -11.58
N SER A 245 16.10 -13.41 -10.78
CA SER A 245 15.06 -14.28 -10.21
C SER A 245 14.08 -13.52 -9.31
N GLY A 246 14.55 -12.52 -8.56
CA GLY A 246 13.69 -11.66 -7.76
C GLY A 246 12.79 -10.79 -8.63
N PHE A 247 13.32 -10.23 -9.73
CA PHE A 247 12.53 -9.46 -10.69
C PHE A 247 11.45 -10.33 -11.34
N GLU A 248 11.81 -11.52 -11.82
CA GLU A 248 10.87 -12.47 -12.43
C GLU A 248 9.74 -12.85 -11.47
N TYR A 249 10.07 -13.10 -10.19
CA TYR A 249 9.08 -13.36 -9.14
C TYR A 249 8.08 -12.20 -8.98
N TYR A 250 8.57 -10.97 -8.82
CA TYR A 250 7.70 -9.81 -8.62
C TYR A 250 6.92 -9.42 -9.89
N ASP A 251 7.51 -9.58 -11.07
CA ASP A 251 6.85 -9.34 -12.35
C ASP A 251 5.71 -10.33 -12.59
N GLN A 252 5.94 -11.62 -12.32
CA GLN A 252 4.86 -12.63 -12.34
C GLN A 252 3.79 -12.32 -11.29
N LEU A 253 4.18 -11.94 -10.08
CA LEU A 253 3.25 -11.60 -9.01
C LEU A 253 2.38 -10.38 -9.37
N ALA A 254 2.95 -9.36 -9.99
CA ALA A 254 2.21 -8.22 -10.50
C ALA A 254 1.20 -8.64 -11.58
N LYS A 255 1.63 -9.50 -12.53
CA LYS A 255 0.77 -9.97 -13.62
C LYS A 255 -0.48 -10.73 -13.15
N ILE A 256 -0.39 -11.48 -12.05
CA ILE A 256 -1.54 -12.23 -11.52
C ILE A 256 -2.37 -11.46 -10.48
N THR A 257 -1.80 -10.45 -9.80
CA THR A 257 -2.50 -9.74 -8.71
C THR A 257 -3.04 -8.37 -9.12
N GLN A 258 -2.46 -7.72 -10.13
CA GLN A 258 -2.84 -6.35 -10.55
C GLN A 258 -3.59 -6.31 -11.88
N ASN A 259 -3.42 -7.31 -12.75
CA ASN A 259 -4.14 -7.41 -14.03
C ASN A 259 -5.27 -8.43 -13.89
N ILE A 260 -6.28 -8.10 -13.06
CA ILE A 260 -7.45 -8.94 -12.82
C ILE A 260 -8.69 -8.21 -13.34
N GLY A 261 -9.50 -8.88 -14.17
CA GLY A 261 -10.80 -8.39 -14.66
C GLY A 261 -11.08 -8.58 -16.16
N SER A 262 -10.20 -9.17 -16.96
CA SER A 262 -10.40 -9.42 -18.40
C SER A 262 -10.49 -10.92 -18.73
N ILE A 263 -11.27 -11.26 -19.77
CA ILE A 263 -11.32 -12.63 -20.31
C ILE A 263 -9.99 -13.10 -20.92
N PHE A 264 -9.03 -12.18 -21.10
CA PHE A 264 -7.67 -12.44 -21.56
C PHE A 264 -6.63 -12.41 -20.45
N ASP A 265 -7.06 -12.35 -19.19
CA ASP A 265 -6.13 -12.39 -18.07
C ASP A 265 -5.36 -13.71 -18.06
N PRO A 266 -4.07 -13.67 -17.68
CA PRO A 266 -3.31 -14.90 -17.52
C PRO A 266 -4.02 -15.81 -16.52
N GLN A 267 -4.20 -17.09 -16.89
CA GLN A 267 -4.71 -18.09 -15.95
C GLN A 267 -3.79 -18.09 -14.70
N PRO A 268 -4.34 -18.14 -13.48
CA PRO A 268 -3.54 -18.14 -12.26
C PRO A 268 -2.50 -19.27 -12.31
N SER A 269 -1.24 -18.90 -12.59
CA SER A 269 -0.12 -19.83 -12.51
C SER A 269 0.40 -19.84 -11.08
N GLN A 270 0.83 -21.01 -10.62
CA GLN A 270 1.46 -21.14 -9.32
C GLN A 270 2.78 -20.36 -9.28
N ILE A 271 2.82 -19.27 -8.51
CA ILE A 271 4.07 -18.53 -8.27
C ILE A 271 4.81 -19.22 -7.16
N THR A 272 5.98 -19.76 -7.47
CA THR A 272 6.92 -20.29 -6.49
C THR A 272 8.04 -19.28 -6.28
N GLY A 273 8.28 -18.91 -5.02
CA GLY A 273 9.43 -18.11 -4.66
C GLY A 273 10.72 -18.94 -4.64
N ASN A 274 11.78 -18.36 -4.10
CA ASN A 274 13.05 -19.07 -3.90
C ASN A 274 13.12 -19.87 -2.58
N ILE A 275 12.01 -20.04 -1.86
CA ILE A 275 11.94 -20.76 -0.57
C ILE A 275 11.25 -22.10 -0.77
N LYS A 276 11.88 -23.18 -0.30
CA LYS A 276 11.43 -24.56 -0.49
C LYS A 276 11.41 -25.32 0.83
N SER A 277 10.42 -26.18 1.01
CA SER A 277 10.36 -27.13 2.13
C SER A 277 11.37 -28.26 1.94
N SER A 278 12.03 -28.68 3.03
CA SER A 278 12.91 -29.86 3.03
C SER A 278 12.12 -31.17 3.03
N ALA A 279 10.86 -31.15 3.50
CA ALA A 279 10.05 -32.34 3.67
C ALA A 279 9.34 -32.78 2.39
N SER A 280 8.86 -31.83 1.57
CA SER A 280 8.22 -32.14 0.29
C SER A 280 8.31 -30.97 -0.68
N ALA A 281 8.60 -31.27 -1.95
CA ALA A 281 8.53 -30.30 -3.05
C ALA A 281 7.10 -29.80 -3.33
N THR A 282 6.07 -30.45 -2.79
CA THR A 282 4.67 -30.04 -2.92
C THR A 282 4.19 -29.12 -1.81
N ASP A 283 4.98 -28.91 -0.75
CA ASP A 283 4.65 -27.97 0.32
C ASP A 283 5.03 -26.55 -0.10
N LEU A 284 4.03 -25.73 -0.39
CA LEU A 284 4.22 -24.40 -0.95
C LEU A 284 4.58 -23.38 0.11
N VAL A 285 5.49 -22.49 -0.27
CA VAL A 285 5.86 -21.33 0.52
C VAL A 285 5.71 -20.10 -0.34
N MET A 286 5.01 -19.11 0.19
CA MET A 286 4.81 -17.82 -0.46
C MET A 286 5.87 -16.83 0.03
N GLY A 287 6.52 -16.14 -0.89
CA GLY A 287 7.50 -15.10 -0.57
C GLY A 287 8.83 -15.32 -1.29
N PHE A 288 9.67 -14.30 -1.28
CA PHE A 288 10.98 -14.33 -1.93
C PHE A 288 12.02 -13.70 -1.01
N PHE A 289 13.05 -14.47 -0.66
CA PHE A 289 14.16 -14.00 0.15
C PHE A 289 15.20 -13.29 -0.73
N ARG A 290 15.58 -12.08 -0.33
CA ARG A 290 16.61 -11.28 -1.00
C ARG A 290 17.54 -10.65 0.05
N VAL A 291 18.73 -10.24 -0.38
CA VAL A 291 19.69 -9.49 0.44
C VAL A 291 20.09 -8.20 -0.27
N GLY A 292 20.05 -7.08 0.43
CA GLY A 292 20.41 -5.77 -0.15
C GLY A 292 19.96 -4.58 0.69
N ASN A 293 20.26 -3.37 0.23
CA ASN A 293 19.85 -2.12 0.87
C ASN A 293 18.65 -1.50 0.14
N VAL A 294 17.98 -0.56 0.82
CA VAL A 294 16.89 0.25 0.28
C VAL A 294 17.35 1.70 0.26
N GLU A 295 17.30 2.33 -0.91
CA GLU A 295 17.56 3.76 -1.05
C GLU A 295 16.24 4.52 -0.94
N THR A 296 16.23 5.68 -0.29
CA THR A 296 14.99 6.43 -0.06
C THR A 296 15.12 7.89 -0.44
N LYS A 297 14.03 8.47 -0.95
CA LYS A 297 13.97 9.89 -1.29
C LYS A 297 12.57 10.43 -1.06
N ARG A 298 12.47 11.53 -0.32
CA ARG A 298 11.21 12.24 -0.05
C ARG A 298 11.17 13.54 -0.83
N ILE A 299 10.01 13.85 -1.41
CA ILE A 299 9.70 15.18 -1.94
C ILE A 299 8.40 15.71 -1.35
N PHE A 300 8.19 17.02 -1.53
CA PHE A 300 6.96 17.71 -1.20
C PHE A 300 6.47 18.49 -2.41
N ILE A 301 5.15 18.53 -2.58
CA ILE A 301 4.47 19.24 -3.64
C ILE A 301 3.38 20.07 -2.97
N THR A 302 3.37 21.37 -3.21
CA THR A 302 2.40 22.32 -2.62
C THR A 302 1.43 22.80 -3.69
N LYS A 303 0.21 23.15 -3.28
CA LYS A 303 -0.84 23.66 -4.19
C LYS A 303 -0.34 24.82 -5.06
N SER A 304 0.51 25.70 -4.52
CA SER A 304 1.07 26.83 -5.25
C SER A 304 1.99 26.45 -6.42
N GLN A 305 2.47 25.21 -6.46
CA GLN A 305 3.30 24.67 -7.55
C GLN A 305 2.44 23.99 -8.65
N LEU A 306 1.14 23.83 -8.41
CA LEU A 306 0.24 23.11 -9.31
C LEU A 306 -0.62 24.09 -10.11
N PRO A 307 -1.17 23.65 -11.25
CA PRO A 307 -2.22 24.39 -11.94
C PRO A 307 -3.42 24.65 -11.03
N VAL A 308 -4.26 25.62 -11.42
CA VAL A 308 -5.51 25.90 -10.71
C VAL A 308 -6.48 24.75 -10.94
N TRP A 309 -6.49 23.79 -10.02
CA TRP A 309 -7.41 22.67 -10.00
C TRP A 309 -8.44 22.81 -8.88
N TYR A 310 -9.66 22.39 -9.19
CA TYR A 310 -10.75 22.27 -8.22
C TYR A 310 -10.74 20.83 -7.69
N THR A 311 -10.25 20.66 -6.47
CA THR A 311 -10.26 19.38 -5.77
C THR A 311 -11.66 19.07 -5.27
N ILE A 312 -12.13 17.84 -5.48
CA ILE A 312 -13.37 17.31 -4.92
C ILE A 312 -13.07 16.84 -3.49
N THR A 313 -13.66 17.54 -2.54
CA THR A 313 -13.45 17.37 -1.09
C THR A 313 -14.46 16.45 -0.43
N GLY A 314 -15.57 16.15 -1.11
CA GLY A 314 -16.73 15.47 -0.52
C GLY A 314 -17.50 16.36 0.46
N GLN A 315 -17.24 17.67 0.46
CA GLN A 315 -17.88 18.68 1.30
C GLN A 315 -18.62 19.74 0.47
N GLU A 316 -18.86 19.47 -0.82
CA GLU A 316 -19.51 20.41 -1.74
C GLU A 316 -20.97 20.68 -1.34
N GLY A 317 -21.64 19.72 -0.71
CA GLY A 317 -23.00 19.85 -0.17
C GLY A 317 -23.07 20.35 1.28
N CYS A 318 -21.97 20.82 1.85
CA CYS A 318 -21.97 21.33 3.22
C CYS A 318 -22.66 22.69 3.31
N GLU A 319 -23.78 22.72 4.02
CA GLU A 319 -24.55 23.93 4.30
C GLU A 319 -24.32 24.42 5.73
N ILE A 320 -24.56 25.71 5.93
CA ILE A 320 -24.58 26.35 7.24
C ILE A 320 -26.04 26.57 7.63
N ASP A 321 -26.39 26.19 8.85
CA ASP A 321 -27.68 26.45 9.46
C ASP A 321 -27.51 27.27 10.75
N THR A 322 -28.58 27.90 11.23
CA THR A 322 -28.59 28.67 12.48
C THR A 322 -29.47 27.98 13.50
N LEU A 323 -28.87 27.46 14.58
CA LEU A 323 -29.58 26.69 15.60
C LEU A 323 -29.50 27.33 16.98
N GLY A 324 -30.56 27.13 17.77
CA GLY A 324 -30.59 27.45 19.19
C GLY A 324 -29.92 26.36 20.03
N LEU A 325 -29.68 26.65 21.32
CA LEU A 325 -29.04 25.69 22.22
C LEU A 325 -29.84 24.37 22.33
N GLY A 326 -31.17 24.43 22.34
CA GLY A 326 -32.03 23.23 22.37
C GLY A 326 -31.77 22.32 21.18
N ASP A 327 -31.88 22.85 19.96
CA ASP A 327 -31.68 22.07 18.73
C ASP A 327 -30.25 21.53 18.61
N ILE A 328 -29.24 22.27 19.12
CA ILE A 328 -27.84 21.80 19.16
C ILE A 328 -27.68 20.62 20.12
N LEU A 329 -28.36 20.64 21.27
CA LEU A 329 -28.33 19.53 22.22
C LEU A 329 -28.99 18.26 21.65
N ASP A 330 -30.00 18.43 20.79
CA ASP A 330 -30.75 17.35 20.15
C ASP A 330 -30.03 16.78 18.91
N SER A 331 -29.65 17.64 17.97
CA SER A 331 -29.08 17.24 16.67
C SER A 331 -27.55 17.08 16.66
N ARG A 332 -26.86 17.59 17.70
CA ARG A 332 -25.41 17.49 17.88
C ARG A 332 -24.58 17.86 16.63
N PRO A 333 -24.80 19.03 16.00
CA PRO A 333 -24.04 19.46 14.84
C PRO A 333 -22.66 19.99 15.25
N ALA A 334 -21.78 20.22 14.27
CA ALA A 334 -20.59 21.03 14.51
C ALA A 334 -20.97 22.50 14.66
N ILE A 335 -20.38 23.15 15.66
CA ILE A 335 -20.67 24.55 16.01
C ILE A 335 -19.53 25.43 15.48
N ILE A 336 -19.84 26.29 14.51
CA ILE A 336 -18.88 27.18 13.84
C ILE A 336 -18.54 28.34 14.77
N GLU A 337 -19.52 29.19 15.08
CA GLU A 337 -19.36 30.38 15.91
C GLU A 337 -20.73 30.90 16.42
N PRO A 338 -20.77 31.79 17.43
CA PRO A 338 -21.99 32.46 17.85
C PRO A 338 -22.51 33.43 16.77
N TYR A 339 -23.82 33.47 16.57
CA TYR A 339 -24.45 34.39 15.61
C TYR A 339 -25.83 34.85 16.08
N ASN A 340 -26.00 36.15 16.32
CA ASN A 340 -27.26 36.79 16.70
C ASN A 340 -28.05 36.05 17.82
N LYS A 341 -27.40 35.79 18.96
CA LYS A 341 -27.94 35.02 20.11
C LYS A 341 -28.21 33.53 19.84
N LEU A 342 -27.94 33.05 18.63
CA LEU A 342 -27.94 31.65 18.20
C LEU A 342 -26.50 31.23 17.85
N TYR A 343 -26.34 30.12 17.13
CA TYR A 343 -25.05 29.64 16.65
C TYR A 343 -25.13 29.25 15.17
N LEU A 344 -24.07 29.55 14.42
CA LEU A 344 -23.87 28.94 13.11
C LEU A 344 -23.40 27.51 13.30
N THR A 345 -24.07 26.59 12.62
CA THR A 345 -23.82 25.16 12.71
C THR A 345 -23.73 24.53 11.33
N THR A 346 -23.09 23.36 11.25
CA THR A 346 -22.97 22.59 10.01
C THR A 346 -22.89 21.10 10.38
N PRO A 347 -23.19 20.16 9.46
CA PRO A 347 -22.97 18.75 9.74
C PRO A 347 -21.53 18.47 10.20
N GLU A 348 -21.34 17.52 11.12
CA GLU A 348 -20.00 17.30 11.72
C GLU A 348 -18.92 17.02 10.68
N TYR A 349 -19.23 16.25 9.63
CA TYR A 349 -18.28 15.92 8.56
C TYR A 349 -17.79 17.13 7.76
N CYS A 350 -18.47 18.28 7.85
CA CYS A 350 -18.11 19.53 7.19
C CYS A 350 -17.10 20.38 7.99
N ALA A 351 -16.94 20.08 9.28
CA ALA A 351 -16.04 20.80 10.18
C ALA A 351 -14.97 19.89 10.82
N ASP A 352 -15.20 18.59 10.89
CA ASP A 352 -14.28 17.60 11.45
C ASP A 352 -13.60 16.76 10.37
N CYS A 353 -12.32 17.03 10.12
CA CYS A 353 -11.56 16.37 9.07
C CYS A 353 -11.24 14.90 9.40
N ARG A 354 -11.39 14.50 10.67
CA ARG A 354 -11.13 13.13 11.16
C ARG A 354 -12.21 12.15 10.70
N LEU A 355 -13.42 12.63 10.47
CA LEU A 355 -14.53 11.84 9.93
C LEU A 355 -14.27 11.35 8.49
N ARG A 356 -13.21 11.88 7.83
CA ARG A 356 -12.73 11.43 6.51
C ARG A 356 -11.46 10.56 6.60
N GLY A 357 -11.16 10.01 7.77
CA GLY A 357 -10.03 9.10 8.00
C GLY A 357 -8.70 9.78 8.34
N GLY A 358 -8.67 11.11 8.50
CA GLY A 358 -7.45 11.84 8.84
C GLY A 358 -7.16 11.92 10.33
N VAL A 359 -5.93 12.26 10.64
CA VAL A 359 -5.45 12.49 12.00
C VAL A 359 -5.01 13.95 12.19
N LEU A 360 -5.15 14.46 13.41
CA LEU A 360 -4.74 15.83 13.79
C LEU A 360 -3.23 15.93 14.06
N THR A 361 -2.58 14.80 14.30
CA THR A 361 -1.15 14.75 14.58
C THR A 361 -0.38 14.95 13.28
N LYS A 362 0.31 16.09 13.20
CA LYS A 362 1.22 16.40 12.10
C LYS A 362 2.36 15.35 12.07
N PRO A 363 2.67 14.74 10.91
CA PRO A 363 3.80 13.83 10.79
C PRO A 363 5.13 14.54 11.07
N ASP A 364 6.08 13.85 11.73
CA ASP A 364 7.38 14.44 12.12
C ASP A 364 8.21 14.95 10.93
N PHE A 365 8.03 14.34 9.76
CA PHE A 365 8.73 14.72 8.53
C PHE A 365 8.07 15.90 7.79
N TRP A 366 6.89 16.35 8.20
CA TRP A 366 6.08 17.34 7.47
C TRP A 366 6.58 18.78 7.64
#